data_AF-A0A3D3AYX7-F1
#
_entry.id   AF-A0A3D3AYX7-F1
#
_cell.length_a   1.000
_cell.length_b   1.000
_cell.length_c   1.000
_cell.angle_alpha   90.00
_cell.angle_beta   90.00
_cell.angle_gamma   90.00
#
_symmetry.space_group_name_H-M   'P 1'
#
loop_
_entity.id
_entity.type
_entity.pdbx_description
1 polymer ?
#
loop_
_entity_poly.entity_id
_entity_poly.type
_entity_poly.pdbx_seq_one_letter_code
_entity_poly.pdbx_strand_id
1 'polypeptide(L)'
;MAAAAAHIDGGALSLIWSLPFAGLLLSIALLPLVAPHFWEHHFGKVAGVWALLFLLPCAVAFGAMTASTEFLHALLLDYFPFINLLFALFVIAGGIRVSGNLLGTPTTNTAILAFGTLAANLFGTTGASMLLIRPLIQANRHRQHKVQTFVFFIFLVCNIGGSLTPLGPPLFLGYLKGVDFLWPLEAMLRPMLFTSGVLLTLFYVIDRLAWNRESAEVRGRSRIPHQLRIEGLHNVIYLAAVASTVLVSGVWQRDTTIPIGLGIEMPVNGLVRDSVLLAMSFLSWKTTKPSIRMENAFTWAPMQEVAVLFAAIFITMIPVLALSLIHISEPTRLRRISYAVFCLKK
;
A
#
# COMPACT_ATOMS: atom_id res chain seq x y z
N MET A 1 -10.44 -39.63 -8.61
CA MET A 1 -11.43 -38.53 -8.67
C MET A 1 -10.68 -37.24 -8.39
N ALA A 2 -10.76 -36.25 -9.28
CA ALA A 2 -10.24 -34.93 -8.96
C ALA A 2 -11.09 -34.33 -7.84
N ALA A 3 -10.47 -33.86 -6.77
CA ALA A 3 -11.16 -33.01 -5.80
C ALA A 3 -11.43 -31.69 -6.51
N ALA A 4 -12.70 -31.42 -6.84
CA ALA A 4 -13.09 -30.09 -7.28
C ALA A 4 -12.71 -29.12 -6.15
N ALA A 5 -11.91 -28.10 -6.46
CA ALA A 5 -11.52 -27.10 -5.48
C ALA A 5 -12.79 -26.50 -4.88
N ALA A 6 -12.92 -26.56 -3.56
CA ALA A 6 -14.09 -26.06 -2.85
C ALA A 6 -14.06 -24.53 -2.89
N HIS A 7 -14.62 -23.97 -3.95
CA HIS A 7 -14.67 -22.54 -4.21
C HIS A 7 -16.09 -21.99 -4.00
N ILE A 8 -16.20 -20.78 -3.46
CA ILE A 8 -17.50 -20.12 -3.30
C ILE A 8 -17.99 -19.62 -4.65
N ASP A 9 -19.01 -20.27 -5.21
CA ASP A 9 -19.70 -19.76 -6.40
C ASP A 9 -20.43 -18.46 -6.05
N GLY A 10 -19.92 -17.34 -6.59
CA GLY A 10 -20.52 -16.03 -6.40
C GLY A 10 -21.95 -15.91 -6.95
N GLY A 11 -22.39 -16.83 -7.83
CA GLY A 11 -23.76 -16.85 -8.34
C GLY A 11 -24.79 -17.17 -7.24
N ALA A 12 -24.35 -17.82 -6.16
CA ALA A 12 -25.14 -18.06 -4.94
C ALA A 12 -24.99 -16.95 -3.88
N LEU A 13 -24.09 -15.98 -4.07
CA LEU A 13 -23.89 -14.88 -3.11
C LEU A 13 -24.88 -13.73 -3.41
N SER A 14 -25.57 -13.28 -2.37
CA SER A 14 -26.28 -12.00 -2.38
C SER A 14 -25.38 -10.86 -1.86
N LEU A 15 -25.75 -9.61 -2.17
CA LEU A 15 -25.04 -8.40 -1.71
C LEU A 15 -24.89 -8.29 -0.17
N ILE A 16 -25.68 -9.05 0.61
CA ILE A 16 -25.57 -9.04 2.07
C ILE A 16 -24.20 -9.58 2.55
N TRP A 17 -23.54 -10.43 1.75
CA TRP A 17 -22.23 -10.99 2.06
C TRP A 17 -21.09 -9.97 1.99
N SER A 18 -21.29 -8.80 1.37
CA SER A 18 -20.30 -7.69 1.43
C SER A 18 -20.44 -6.80 2.67
N LEU A 19 -21.45 -7.02 3.53
CA LEU A 19 -21.63 -6.21 4.76
C LEU A 19 -20.42 -6.25 5.70
N PRO A 20 -19.74 -7.38 5.96
CA PRO A 20 -18.58 -7.39 6.86
C PRO A 20 -17.41 -6.55 6.34
N PHE A 21 -17.19 -6.55 5.02
CA PHE A 21 -16.18 -5.72 4.36
C PHE A 21 -16.52 -4.23 4.43
N ALA A 22 -17.76 -3.87 4.07
CA ALA A 22 -18.22 -2.49 4.15
C ALA A 22 -18.20 -1.95 5.59
N GLY A 23 -18.62 -2.76 6.57
CA GLY A 23 -18.57 -2.46 7.99
C GLY A 23 -17.15 -2.25 8.51
N LEU A 24 -16.19 -3.08 8.08
CA LEU A 24 -14.78 -2.91 8.41
C LEU A 24 -14.20 -1.61 7.83
N LEU A 25 -14.46 -1.31 6.56
CA LEU A 25 -13.99 -0.07 5.92
C LEU A 25 -14.60 1.18 6.57
N LEU A 26 -15.90 1.17 6.88
CA LEU A 26 -16.57 2.24 7.62
C LEU A 26 -15.99 2.39 9.04
N SER A 27 -15.65 1.28 9.70
CA SER A 27 -14.99 1.31 11.01
C SER A 27 -13.62 2.00 10.94
N ILE A 28 -12.80 1.65 9.95
CA ILE A 28 -11.48 2.27 9.71
C ILE A 28 -11.62 3.77 9.36
N ALA A 29 -12.64 4.16 8.60
CA ALA A 29 -12.84 5.54 8.19
C ALA A 29 -13.40 6.44 9.31
N LEU A 30 -14.30 5.92 10.16
CA LEU A 30 -15.09 6.72 11.09
C LEU A 30 -14.64 6.60 12.55
N LEU A 31 -14.26 5.42 13.04
CA LEU A 31 -13.93 5.25 14.47
C LEU A 31 -12.68 6.04 14.92
N PRO A 32 -11.60 6.21 14.11
CA PRO A 32 -10.49 7.09 14.49
C PRO A 32 -10.88 8.56 14.65
N LEU A 33 -12.00 9.00 14.04
CA LEU A 33 -12.50 10.38 14.12
C LEU A 33 -13.54 10.53 15.23
N VAL A 34 -14.42 9.55 15.40
CA VAL A 34 -15.56 9.61 16.35
C VAL A 34 -15.16 9.12 17.75
N ALA A 35 -14.28 8.13 17.86
CA ALA A 35 -13.87 7.53 19.13
C ALA A 35 -12.36 7.15 19.13
N PRO A 36 -11.43 8.14 19.08
CA PRO A 36 -10.00 7.87 18.91
C PRO A 36 -9.43 6.90 19.95
N HIS A 37 -9.67 7.16 21.24
CA HIS A 37 -9.20 6.31 22.34
C HIS A 37 -9.72 4.86 22.27
N PHE A 38 -10.96 4.66 21.79
CA PHE A 38 -11.51 3.31 21.59
C PHE A 38 -10.78 2.61 20.43
N TRP A 39 -10.57 3.32 19.32
CA TRP A 39 -9.87 2.78 18.16
C TRP A 39 -8.44 2.35 18.50
N GLU A 40 -7.65 3.22 19.14
CA GLU A 40 -6.26 2.96 19.54
C GLU A 40 -6.10 1.65 20.32
N HIS A 41 -7.04 1.34 21.22
CA HIS A 41 -6.98 0.15 22.06
C HIS A 41 -7.68 -1.07 21.47
N HIS A 42 -8.60 -0.91 20.51
CA HIS A 42 -9.52 -1.97 20.08
C HIS A 42 -9.66 -2.18 18.57
N PHE A 43 -8.90 -1.47 17.71
CA PHE A 43 -8.92 -1.68 16.25
C PHE A 43 -8.79 -3.15 15.85
N GLY A 44 -7.89 -3.91 16.50
CA GLY A 44 -7.71 -5.34 16.24
C GLY A 44 -8.89 -6.22 16.68
N LYS A 45 -9.63 -5.81 17.72
CA LYS A 45 -10.87 -6.49 18.13
C LYS A 45 -11.99 -6.22 17.13
N VAL A 46 -12.13 -4.98 16.66
CA VAL A 46 -13.10 -4.59 15.63
C VAL A 46 -12.82 -5.34 14.32
N ALA A 47 -11.56 -5.41 13.90
CA ALA A 47 -11.10 -6.18 12.76
C ALA A 47 -11.44 -7.69 12.90
N GLY A 48 -11.15 -8.29 14.05
CA GLY A 48 -11.49 -9.69 14.35
C GLY A 48 -13.00 -9.97 14.36
N VAL A 49 -13.81 -9.06 14.91
CA VAL A 49 -15.28 -9.18 14.89
C VAL A 49 -15.80 -9.18 13.45
N TRP A 50 -15.37 -8.25 12.59
CA TRP A 50 -15.79 -8.23 11.19
C TRP A 50 -15.32 -9.46 10.41
N ALA A 51 -14.10 -9.96 10.65
CA ALA A 51 -13.62 -11.21 10.06
C ALA A 51 -14.48 -12.42 10.48
N LEU A 52 -14.84 -12.54 11.77
CA LEU A 52 -15.70 -13.60 12.28
C LEU A 52 -17.15 -13.49 11.78
N LEU A 53 -17.68 -12.26 11.63
CA LEU A 53 -19.00 -12.00 11.04
C LEU A 53 -19.09 -12.41 9.56
N PHE A 54 -17.96 -12.57 8.86
CA PHE A 54 -17.92 -13.25 7.57
C PHE A 54 -17.71 -14.77 7.72
N LEU A 55 -16.66 -15.19 8.42
CA LEU A 55 -16.22 -16.59 8.45
C LEU A 55 -17.24 -17.54 9.09
N LEU A 56 -17.93 -17.12 10.16
CA LEU A 56 -18.90 -17.99 10.85
C LEU A 56 -20.15 -18.25 9.98
N PRO A 57 -20.84 -17.25 9.40
CA PRO A 57 -21.88 -17.50 8.41
C PRO A 57 -21.38 -18.29 7.19
N CYS A 58 -20.16 -18.01 6.71
CA CYS A 58 -19.58 -18.73 5.57
C CYS A 58 -19.40 -20.23 5.86
N ALA A 59 -18.90 -20.59 7.05
CA ALA A 59 -18.73 -21.98 7.47
C ALA A 59 -20.07 -22.72 7.66
N VAL A 60 -21.13 -22.01 8.06
CA VAL A 60 -22.49 -22.58 8.17
C VAL A 60 -23.15 -22.74 6.81
N ALA A 61 -23.03 -21.76 5.91
CA ALA A 61 -23.71 -21.75 4.61
C ALA A 61 -23.01 -22.62 3.54
N PHE A 62 -21.68 -22.58 3.48
CA PHE A 62 -20.87 -23.25 2.44
C PHE A 62 -20.06 -24.44 2.97
N GLY A 63 -20.16 -24.72 4.27
CA GLY A 63 -19.45 -25.79 4.96
C GLY A 63 -18.08 -25.33 5.51
N ALA A 64 -17.72 -25.89 6.67
CA ALA A 64 -16.49 -25.54 7.38
C ALA A 64 -15.21 -25.83 6.57
N MET A 65 -15.22 -26.84 5.70
CA MET A 65 -14.09 -27.17 4.82
C MET A 65 -13.85 -26.05 3.81
N THR A 66 -14.87 -25.67 3.04
CA THR A 66 -14.86 -24.58 2.06
C THR A 66 -14.39 -23.27 2.69
N ALA A 67 -14.99 -22.88 3.83
CA ALA A 67 -14.62 -21.67 4.55
C ALA A 67 -13.17 -21.69 5.04
N SER A 68 -12.64 -22.86 5.44
CA SER A 68 -11.24 -23.02 5.85
C SER A 68 -10.27 -22.93 4.66
N THR A 69 -10.61 -23.54 3.51
CA THR A 69 -9.81 -23.46 2.29
C THR A 69 -9.75 -22.01 1.77
N GLU A 70 -10.87 -21.30 1.69
CA GLU A 70 -10.92 -19.89 1.27
C GLU A 70 -10.18 -18.96 2.24
N PHE A 71 -10.33 -19.16 3.55
CA PHE A 71 -9.58 -18.44 4.58
C PHE A 71 -8.07 -18.62 4.44
N LEU A 72 -7.61 -19.87 4.28
CA LEU A 72 -6.19 -20.16 4.11
C LEU A 72 -5.65 -19.70 2.75
N HIS A 73 -6.45 -19.74 1.68
CA HIS A 73 -6.08 -19.16 0.38
C HIS A 73 -5.85 -17.65 0.51
N ALA A 74 -6.84 -16.92 1.05
CA ALA A 74 -6.75 -15.48 1.25
C ALA A 74 -5.59 -15.08 2.18
N LEU A 75 -5.26 -15.89 3.18
CA LEU A 75 -4.08 -15.65 4.01
C LEU A 75 -2.77 -15.96 3.25
N LEU A 76 -2.59 -17.18 2.75
CA LEU A 76 -1.30 -17.69 2.25
C LEU A 76 -0.91 -17.16 0.87
N LEU A 77 -1.88 -16.97 -0.03
CA LEU A 77 -1.63 -16.59 -1.42
C LEU A 77 -1.84 -15.09 -1.70
N ASP A 78 -2.65 -14.40 -0.89
CA ASP A 78 -2.90 -12.97 -1.05
C ASP A 78 -2.26 -12.12 0.06
N TYR A 79 -2.67 -12.31 1.32
CA TYR A 79 -2.25 -11.47 2.44
C TYR A 79 -0.75 -11.63 2.81
N PHE A 80 -0.21 -12.84 2.89
CA PHE A 80 1.20 -13.06 3.25
C PHE A 80 2.17 -12.41 2.23
N PRO A 81 2.03 -12.66 0.92
CA PRO A 81 2.74 -11.91 -0.12
C PRO A 81 2.64 -10.40 0.03
N PHE A 82 1.42 -9.90 0.24
CA PHE A 82 1.13 -8.48 0.36
C PHE A 82 1.84 -7.85 1.57
N ILE A 83 1.74 -8.48 2.75
CA ILE A 83 2.31 -7.94 3.98
C ILE A 83 3.83 -8.07 4.00
N ASN A 84 4.39 -9.10 3.36
CA ASN A 84 5.84 -9.25 3.16
C ASN A 84 6.41 -8.14 2.28
N LEU A 85 5.72 -7.74 1.20
CA LEU A 85 6.12 -6.61 0.37
C LEU A 85 6.04 -5.29 1.15
N LEU A 86 4.92 -5.02 1.83
CA LEU A 86 4.78 -3.79 2.63
C LEU A 86 5.82 -3.72 3.75
N PHE A 87 6.07 -4.84 4.45
CA PHE A 87 7.10 -4.95 5.47
C PHE A 87 8.49 -4.62 4.90
N ALA A 88 8.84 -5.17 3.73
CA ALA A 88 10.13 -4.90 3.10
C ALA A 88 10.29 -3.43 2.73
N LEU A 89 9.30 -2.83 2.08
CA LEU A 89 9.32 -1.40 1.74
C LEU A 89 9.39 -0.53 3.00
N PHE A 90 8.63 -0.87 4.05
CA PHE A 90 8.62 -0.18 5.34
C PHE A 90 9.98 -0.23 6.06
N VAL A 91 10.54 -1.43 6.23
CA VAL A 91 11.83 -1.65 6.90
C VAL A 91 12.97 -1.00 6.11
N ILE A 92 13.00 -1.14 4.79
CA ILE A 92 14.11 -0.65 3.96
C ILE A 92 14.03 0.88 3.81
N ALA A 93 12.87 1.45 3.48
CA ALA A 93 12.72 2.89 3.35
C ALA A 93 12.88 3.62 4.69
N GLY A 94 12.41 3.04 5.79
CA GLY A 94 12.67 3.55 7.15
C GLY A 94 14.16 3.56 7.54
N GLY A 95 15.02 2.85 6.80
CA GLY A 95 16.48 2.90 6.91
C GLY A 95 17.16 4.01 6.09
N ILE A 96 16.41 4.76 5.28
CA ILE A 96 16.91 5.94 4.56
C ILE A 96 16.43 7.19 5.29
N ARG A 97 17.34 8.10 5.61
CA ARG A 97 16.99 9.38 6.22
C ARG A 97 17.41 10.53 5.32
N VAL A 98 16.45 11.35 4.94
CA VAL A 98 16.70 12.69 4.40
C VAL A 98 16.66 13.66 5.56
N SER A 99 17.77 14.36 5.81
CA SER A 99 17.90 15.36 6.87
C SER A 99 18.44 16.66 6.27
N GLY A 100 18.18 17.79 6.92
CA GLY A 100 18.70 19.06 6.42
C GLY A 100 17.99 20.29 6.99
N ASN A 101 18.57 21.45 6.70
CA ASN A 101 17.92 22.74 6.94
C ASN A 101 17.08 23.15 5.72
N LEU A 102 16.07 22.33 5.42
CA LEU A 102 15.06 22.62 4.41
C LEU A 102 14.08 23.64 4.98
N LEU A 103 13.80 24.73 4.26
CA LEU A 103 12.68 25.61 4.57
C LEU A 103 11.50 25.28 3.67
N GLY A 104 10.31 25.11 4.26
CA GLY A 104 9.05 24.79 3.58
C GLY A 104 8.47 25.97 2.79
N THR A 105 9.24 26.53 1.87
CA THR A 105 8.76 27.49 0.88
C THR A 105 7.83 26.79 -0.12
N PRO A 106 6.95 27.51 -0.86
CA PRO A 106 6.08 26.89 -1.86
C PRO A 106 6.82 26.10 -2.92
N THR A 107 8.00 26.56 -3.35
CA THR A 107 8.85 25.83 -4.31
C THR A 107 9.45 24.58 -3.67
N THR A 108 10.00 24.67 -2.45
CA THR A 108 10.57 23.50 -1.73
C THR A 108 9.50 22.44 -1.47
N ASN A 109 8.33 22.83 -0.96
CA ASN A 109 7.23 21.91 -0.70
C ASN A 109 6.75 21.25 -2.00
N THR A 110 6.53 22.02 -3.08
CA THR A 110 6.08 21.46 -4.36
C THR A 110 7.11 20.50 -4.94
N ALA A 111 8.40 20.80 -4.82
CA ALA A 111 9.47 19.89 -5.23
C ALA A 111 9.50 18.58 -4.42
N ILE A 112 9.31 18.64 -3.09
CA ILE A 112 9.20 17.44 -2.23
C ILE A 112 7.98 16.60 -2.61
N LEU A 113 6.81 17.23 -2.84
CA LEU A 113 5.59 16.53 -3.26
C LEU A 113 5.76 15.89 -4.64
N ALA A 114 6.30 16.61 -5.63
CA ALA A 114 6.57 16.09 -6.97
C ALA A 114 7.57 14.92 -6.93
N PHE A 115 8.67 15.06 -6.20
CA PHE A 115 9.64 13.99 -5.98
C PHE A 115 9.00 12.76 -5.34
N GLY A 116 8.20 12.93 -4.27
CA GLY A 116 7.50 11.84 -3.61
C GLY A 116 6.49 11.11 -4.51
N THR A 117 5.75 11.87 -5.31
CA THR A 117 4.78 11.35 -6.28
C THR A 117 5.44 10.45 -7.31
N LEU A 118 6.64 10.82 -7.78
CA LEU A 118 7.44 10.03 -8.71
C LEU A 118 8.11 8.83 -7.99
N ALA A 119 8.76 9.07 -6.86
CA ALA A 119 9.48 8.08 -6.07
C ALA A 119 8.59 6.95 -5.55
N ALA A 120 7.30 7.21 -5.29
CA ALA A 120 6.31 6.21 -4.92
C ALA A 120 6.14 5.10 -5.99
N ASN A 121 6.44 5.36 -7.26
CA ASN A 121 6.42 4.33 -8.30
C ASN A 121 7.62 3.38 -8.24
N LEU A 122 8.72 3.77 -7.59
CA LEU A 122 9.90 2.92 -7.42
C LEU A 122 9.94 2.27 -6.01
N PHE A 123 9.44 2.96 -4.99
CA PHE A 123 9.55 2.55 -3.58
C PHE A 123 8.20 2.19 -2.93
N GLY A 124 7.11 2.17 -3.71
CA GLY A 124 5.75 2.10 -3.19
C GLY A 124 5.33 3.38 -2.44
N THR A 125 4.01 3.55 -2.26
CA THR A 125 3.46 4.70 -1.51
C THR A 125 3.93 4.69 -0.05
N THR A 126 3.95 3.54 0.60
CA THR A 126 4.46 3.37 1.97
C THR A 126 5.93 3.81 2.10
N GLY A 127 6.81 3.34 1.21
CA GLY A 127 8.24 3.66 1.26
C GLY A 127 8.51 5.15 0.99
N ALA A 128 7.90 5.72 -0.04
CA ALA A 128 8.00 7.15 -0.33
C ALA A 128 7.42 8.02 0.79
N SER A 129 6.34 7.58 1.44
CA SER A 129 5.73 8.28 2.57
C SER A 129 6.68 8.35 3.77
N MET A 130 7.27 7.22 4.17
CA MET A 130 8.23 7.17 5.28
C MET A 130 9.47 8.03 5.02
N LEU A 131 9.99 7.99 3.78
CA LEU A 131 11.15 8.76 3.36
C LEU A 131 10.95 10.28 3.50
N LEU A 132 9.74 10.78 3.20
CA LEU A 132 9.49 12.19 2.96
C LEU A 132 8.63 12.90 4.02
N ILE A 133 7.83 12.18 4.79
CA ILE A 133 6.96 12.80 5.81
C ILE A 133 7.77 13.58 6.86
N ARG A 134 8.95 13.07 7.28
CA ARG A 134 9.78 13.73 8.30
C ARG A 134 10.49 14.98 7.77
N PRO A 135 11.15 14.95 6.59
CA PRO A 135 11.59 16.16 5.89
C PRO A 135 10.49 17.22 5.75
N LEU A 136 9.28 16.81 5.38
CA LEU A 136 8.16 17.72 5.17
C LEU A 136 7.66 18.36 6.47
N ILE A 137 7.55 17.57 7.56
CA ILE A 137 7.25 18.08 8.92
C ILE A 137 8.33 19.05 9.37
N GLN A 138 9.61 18.69 9.21
CA GLN A 138 10.74 19.52 9.64
C GLN A 138 10.77 20.85 8.88
N ALA A 139 10.60 20.82 7.56
CA ALA A 139 10.61 22.00 6.70
C ALA A 139 9.47 22.98 7.00
N ASN A 140 8.30 22.46 7.41
CA ASN A 140 7.11 23.25 7.72
C ASN A 140 6.90 23.50 9.22
N ARG A 141 7.85 23.09 10.09
CA ARG A 141 7.72 23.19 11.56
C ARG A 141 7.32 24.58 12.04
N HIS A 142 7.94 25.61 11.46
CA HIS A 142 7.77 27.02 11.82
C HIS A 142 6.67 27.77 11.06
N ARG A 143 5.94 27.11 10.15
CA ARG A 143 4.81 27.71 9.45
C ARG A 143 3.53 27.58 10.26
N GLN A 144 2.67 28.59 10.18
CA GLN A 144 1.31 28.54 10.72
C GLN A 144 0.38 27.80 9.76
N HIS A 145 0.41 28.16 8.48
CA HIS A 145 -0.46 27.59 7.45
C HIS A 145 0.27 26.44 6.76
N LYS A 146 0.10 25.21 7.28
CA LYS A 146 0.78 23.99 6.80
C LYS A 146 -0.12 22.77 6.56
N VAL A 147 -1.42 22.86 6.89
CA VAL A 147 -2.36 21.73 6.77
C VAL A 147 -2.49 21.28 5.30
N GLN A 148 -2.56 22.23 4.37
CA GLN A 148 -2.61 21.96 2.93
C GLN A 148 -1.44 21.11 2.46
N THR A 149 -0.23 21.31 3.02
CA THR A 149 0.96 20.55 2.65
C THR A 149 0.83 19.06 2.97
N PHE A 150 0.16 18.71 4.08
CA PHE A 150 -0.08 17.31 4.45
C PHE A 150 -1.29 16.71 3.73
N VAL A 151 -2.35 17.49 3.47
CA VAL A 151 -3.49 17.03 2.65
C VAL A 151 -3.04 16.70 1.22
N PHE A 152 -2.27 17.59 0.58
CA PHE A 152 -1.73 17.33 -0.75
C PHE A 152 -0.66 16.24 -0.74
N PHE A 153 0.11 16.05 0.34
CA PHE A 153 0.99 14.88 0.50
C PHE A 153 0.20 13.57 0.47
N ILE A 154 -0.92 13.49 1.18
CA ILE A 154 -1.80 12.31 1.17
C ILE A 154 -2.33 12.04 -0.25
N PHE A 155 -2.84 13.06 -0.95
CA PHE A 155 -3.36 12.86 -2.31
C PHE A 155 -2.26 12.48 -3.32
N LEU A 156 -1.15 13.22 -3.34
CA LEU A 156 -0.11 13.07 -4.36
C LEU A 156 0.84 11.89 -4.07
N VAL A 157 1.39 11.80 -2.86
CA VAL A 157 2.43 10.80 -2.52
C VAL A 157 1.82 9.48 -2.06
N CYS A 158 0.75 9.53 -1.24
CA CYS A 158 0.18 8.33 -0.63
C CYS A 158 -0.88 7.62 -1.48
N ASN A 159 -1.53 8.31 -2.43
CA ASN A 159 -2.64 7.77 -3.23
C ASN A 159 -2.36 7.74 -4.75
N ILE A 160 -1.92 8.86 -5.35
CA ILE A 160 -1.68 8.94 -6.81
C ILE A 160 -0.30 8.39 -7.20
N GLY A 161 0.71 8.65 -6.38
CA GLY A 161 2.02 8.01 -6.48
C GLY A 161 1.90 6.49 -6.36
N GLY A 162 2.82 5.75 -6.97
CA GLY A 162 2.77 4.29 -6.96
C GLY A 162 1.74 3.68 -7.92
N SER A 163 1.08 4.48 -8.76
CA SER A 163 0.10 4.00 -9.76
C SER A 163 0.72 3.45 -11.05
N LEU A 164 2.02 3.66 -11.28
CA LEU A 164 2.72 3.18 -12.49
C LEU A 164 3.35 1.79 -12.35
N THR A 165 3.35 1.20 -11.14
CA THR A 165 3.94 -0.10 -10.87
C THR A 165 3.07 -0.91 -9.91
N PRO A 166 3.14 -2.25 -9.92
CA PRO A 166 2.42 -3.10 -8.97
C PRO A 166 3.06 -3.09 -7.57
N LEU A 167 3.72 -2.00 -7.16
CA LEU A 167 4.25 -1.81 -5.81
C LEU A 167 3.27 -1.04 -4.90
N GLY A 168 2.24 -0.41 -5.48
CA GLY A 168 1.12 0.17 -4.73
C GLY A 168 0.19 -0.95 -4.19
N PRO A 169 -0.38 -0.82 -2.97
CA PRO A 169 -1.13 -1.91 -2.33
C PRO A 169 -2.23 -2.56 -3.19
N PRO A 170 -3.12 -1.81 -3.88
CA PRO A 170 -4.18 -2.43 -4.70
C PRO A 170 -3.63 -3.04 -6.00
N LEU A 171 -2.58 -2.45 -6.58
CA LEU A 171 -1.98 -2.92 -7.83
C LEU A 171 -1.14 -4.18 -7.63
N PHE A 172 -0.52 -4.34 -6.46
CA PHE A 172 0.15 -5.58 -6.10
C PHE A 172 -0.83 -6.75 -6.00
N LEU A 173 -2.02 -6.53 -5.44
CA LEU A 173 -3.06 -7.57 -5.42
C LEU A 173 -3.50 -7.94 -6.85
N GLY A 174 -3.73 -6.97 -7.73
CA GLY A 174 -3.99 -7.24 -9.15
C GLY A 174 -2.87 -8.06 -9.80
N TYR A 175 -1.61 -7.74 -9.49
CA TYR A 175 -0.44 -8.49 -9.98
C TYR A 175 -0.37 -9.93 -9.47
N LEU A 176 -0.67 -10.18 -8.19
CA LEU A 176 -0.81 -11.54 -7.64
C LEU A 176 -1.92 -12.32 -8.36
N LYS A 177 -3.00 -11.64 -8.74
CA LYS A 177 -4.09 -12.16 -9.56
C LYS A 177 -3.80 -12.09 -11.08
N GLY A 178 -2.52 -12.09 -11.46
CA GLY A 178 -2.03 -12.33 -12.82
C GLY A 178 -1.99 -11.13 -13.78
N VAL A 179 -2.23 -9.90 -13.31
CA VAL A 179 -2.16 -8.70 -14.16
C VAL A 179 -0.71 -8.39 -14.55
N ASP A 180 -0.45 -8.04 -15.81
CA ASP A 180 0.90 -7.78 -16.30
C ASP A 180 1.61 -6.63 -15.56
N PHE A 181 2.91 -6.80 -15.27
CA PHE A 181 3.69 -5.82 -14.51
C PHE A 181 3.70 -4.42 -15.12
N LEU A 182 3.71 -4.32 -16.45
CA LEU A 182 3.77 -3.05 -17.19
C LEU A 182 2.39 -2.45 -17.50
N TRP A 183 1.30 -3.19 -17.28
CA TRP A 183 -0.05 -2.68 -17.52
C TRP A 183 -0.37 -1.38 -16.76
N PRO A 184 0.00 -1.21 -15.46
CA PRO A 184 -0.22 0.05 -14.76
C PRO A 184 0.51 1.22 -15.40
N LEU A 185 1.75 1.02 -15.90
CA LEU A 185 2.50 2.06 -16.60
C LEU A 185 1.78 2.48 -17.89
N GLU A 186 1.39 1.53 -18.74
CA GLU A 186 0.72 1.82 -20.02
C GLU A 186 -0.65 2.48 -19.85
N ALA A 187 -1.44 2.01 -18.87
CA ALA A 187 -2.79 2.49 -18.62
C ALA A 187 -2.82 3.80 -17.82
N MET A 188 -2.02 3.90 -16.75
CA MET A 188 -2.13 4.98 -15.75
C MET A 188 -1.16 6.14 -15.96
N LEU A 189 -0.13 6.05 -16.82
CA LEU A 189 0.83 7.15 -17.00
C LEU A 189 0.16 8.48 -17.38
N ARG A 190 -0.76 8.48 -18.35
CA ARG A 190 -1.49 9.69 -18.76
C ARG A 190 -2.44 10.21 -17.66
N PRO A 191 -3.33 9.39 -17.06
CA PRO A 191 -4.14 9.80 -15.91
C PRO A 191 -3.32 10.32 -14.71
N MET A 192 -2.22 9.66 -14.36
CA MET A 192 -1.37 10.04 -13.24
C MET A 192 -0.70 11.39 -13.51
N LEU A 193 -0.06 11.59 -14.67
CA LEU A 193 0.61 12.85 -15.01
C LEU A 193 -0.36 14.02 -15.04
N PHE A 194 -1.56 13.82 -15.62
CA PHE A 194 -2.61 14.84 -15.63
C PHE A 194 -3.06 15.21 -14.20
N THR A 195 -3.46 14.22 -13.41
CA THR A 195 -3.99 14.43 -12.05
C THR A 195 -2.91 15.01 -11.12
N SER A 196 -1.68 14.51 -11.19
CA SER A 196 -0.55 15.03 -10.42
C SER A 196 -0.20 16.46 -10.84
N GLY A 197 -0.20 16.75 -12.14
CA GLY A 197 0.05 18.10 -12.66
C GLY A 197 -0.97 19.11 -12.13
N VAL A 198 -2.27 18.80 -12.26
CA VAL A 198 -3.36 19.64 -11.74
C VAL A 198 -3.23 19.86 -10.23
N LEU A 199 -3.01 18.80 -9.44
CA LEU A 199 -2.90 18.91 -7.99
C LEU A 199 -1.61 19.62 -7.54
N LEU A 200 -0.47 19.43 -8.22
CA LEU A 200 0.77 20.17 -7.94
C LEU A 200 0.62 21.67 -8.26
N THR A 201 -0.07 22.01 -9.35
CA THR A 201 -0.37 23.42 -9.70
C THR A 201 -1.30 24.05 -8.67
N LEU A 202 -2.40 23.37 -8.30
CA LEU A 202 -3.32 23.83 -7.26
C LEU A 202 -2.60 23.98 -5.90
N PHE A 203 -1.79 22.98 -5.53
CA PHE A 203 -0.97 23.05 -4.32
C PHE A 203 -0.04 24.27 -4.33
N TYR A 204 0.70 24.49 -5.43
CA TYR A 204 1.62 25.63 -5.51
C TYR A 204 0.90 26.97 -5.34
N VAL A 205 -0.27 27.14 -5.98
CA VAL A 205 -1.08 28.37 -5.83
C VAL A 205 -1.57 28.54 -4.39
N ILE A 206 -2.16 27.51 -3.79
CA ILE A 206 -2.68 27.55 -2.41
C ILE A 206 -1.54 27.79 -1.41
N ASP A 207 -0.42 27.08 -1.55
CA ASP A 207 0.72 27.23 -0.65
C ASP A 207 1.43 28.57 -0.82
N ARG A 208 1.42 29.15 -2.03
CA ARG A 208 1.92 30.52 -2.27
C ARG A 208 1.04 31.58 -1.64
N LEU A 209 -0.29 31.43 -1.70
CA LEU A 209 -1.22 32.31 -1.00
C LEU A 209 -1.06 32.20 0.54
N ALA A 210 -0.89 30.99 1.06
CA ALA A 210 -0.59 30.74 2.46
C ALA A 210 0.76 31.36 2.88
N TRP A 211 1.82 31.16 2.09
CA TRP A 211 3.15 31.72 2.34
C TRP A 211 3.17 33.25 2.36
N ASN A 212 2.38 33.90 1.52
CA ASN A 212 2.26 35.36 1.51
C ASN A 212 1.61 35.91 2.81
N ARG A 213 0.87 35.07 3.55
CA ARG A 213 0.27 35.39 4.87
C ARG A 213 1.16 35.03 6.07
N GLU A 214 2.32 34.39 5.85
CA GLU A 214 3.27 34.06 6.93
C GLU A 214 4.04 35.32 7.41
N SER A 215 4.49 35.28 8.66
CA SER A 215 5.20 36.41 9.29
C SER A 215 6.51 36.75 8.57
N ALA A 216 6.99 37.99 8.74
CA ALA A 216 8.27 38.42 8.18
C ALA A 216 9.45 37.60 8.73
N GLU A 217 9.35 37.13 9.99
CA GLU A 217 10.38 36.29 10.62
C GLU A 217 10.49 34.92 9.93
N VAL A 218 9.36 34.24 9.67
CA VAL A 218 9.33 32.95 8.97
C VAL A 218 9.89 33.07 7.56
N ARG A 219 9.54 34.15 6.85
CA ARG A 219 10.07 34.45 5.51
C ARG A 219 11.56 34.82 5.53
N GLY A 220 12.03 35.51 6.58
CA GLY A 220 13.43 35.89 6.77
C GLY A 220 14.39 34.69 6.90
N ARG A 221 13.93 33.59 7.51
CA ARG A 221 14.69 32.34 7.65
C ARG A 221 15.07 31.68 6.29
N SER A 222 14.46 32.11 5.18
CA SER A 222 14.79 31.64 3.82
C SER A 222 16.20 32.00 3.34
N ARG A 223 16.93 32.84 4.09
CA ARG A 223 18.30 33.27 3.76
C ARG A 223 19.38 32.32 4.26
N ILE A 224 19.04 31.29 5.05
CA ILE A 224 20.01 30.30 5.53
C ILE A 224 20.31 29.28 4.42
N PRO A 225 21.59 28.94 4.15
CA PRO A 225 21.95 27.94 3.14
C PRO A 225 21.24 26.59 3.39
N HIS A 226 20.62 26.05 2.35
CA HIS A 226 19.95 24.77 2.40
C HIS A 226 20.99 23.65 2.33
N GLN A 227 21.24 22.98 3.45
CA GLN A 227 22.07 21.78 3.51
C GLN A 227 21.16 20.55 3.51
N LEU A 228 21.30 19.67 2.51
CA LEU A 228 20.64 18.38 2.43
C LEU A 228 21.68 17.27 2.72
N ARG A 229 21.38 16.37 3.66
CA ARG A 229 22.20 15.20 3.97
C ARG A 229 21.33 13.95 3.94
N ILE A 230 21.67 13.03 3.05
CA ILE A 230 20.99 11.74 2.91
C ILE A 230 21.85 10.67 3.58
N GLU A 231 21.28 9.96 4.54
CA GLU A 231 21.92 8.89 5.31
C GLU A 231 21.24 7.55 5.00
N GLY A 232 22.02 6.46 5.04
CA GLY A 232 21.51 5.13 4.72
C GLY A 232 21.20 4.90 3.24
N LEU A 233 21.83 5.66 2.34
CA LEU A 233 21.60 5.59 0.88
C LEU A 233 21.82 4.20 0.28
N HIS A 234 22.62 3.33 0.91
CA HIS A 234 22.79 1.93 0.51
C HIS A 234 21.46 1.15 0.50
N ASN A 235 20.48 1.55 1.30
CA ASN A 235 19.13 0.97 1.27
C ASN A 235 18.38 1.21 -0.05
N VAL A 236 18.78 2.18 -0.88
CA VAL A 236 18.23 2.32 -2.24
C VAL A 236 18.54 1.09 -3.10
N ILE A 237 19.69 0.43 -2.87
CA ILE A 237 20.04 -0.83 -3.53
C ILE A 237 19.06 -1.94 -3.12
N TYR A 238 18.71 -2.02 -1.84
CA TYR A 238 17.71 -2.99 -1.36
C TYR A 238 16.30 -2.68 -1.86
N LEU A 239 15.90 -1.40 -1.99
CA LEU A 239 14.62 -1.03 -2.63
C LEU A 239 14.58 -1.41 -4.12
N ALA A 240 15.67 -1.16 -4.85
CA ALA A 240 15.80 -1.57 -6.24
C ALA A 240 15.78 -3.11 -6.38
N ALA A 241 16.39 -3.83 -5.43
CA ALA A 241 16.33 -5.30 -5.36
C ALA A 241 14.91 -5.80 -5.06
N VAL A 242 14.15 -5.15 -4.16
CA VAL A 242 12.73 -5.46 -3.91
C VAL A 242 11.89 -5.27 -5.18
N ALA A 243 11.99 -4.11 -5.83
CA ALA A 243 11.27 -3.83 -7.07
C ALA A 243 11.62 -4.84 -8.18
N SER A 244 12.91 -5.16 -8.34
CA SER A 244 13.40 -6.17 -9.29
C SER A 244 12.90 -7.58 -8.94
N THR A 245 12.84 -7.93 -7.66
CA THR A 245 12.36 -9.25 -7.19
C THR A 245 10.88 -9.42 -7.48
N VAL A 246 10.07 -8.38 -7.25
CA VAL A 246 8.65 -8.38 -7.63
C VAL A 246 8.51 -8.55 -9.14
N LEU A 247 9.21 -7.76 -9.95
CA LEU A 247 9.21 -7.87 -11.42
C LEU A 247 9.58 -9.27 -11.92
N VAL A 248 10.71 -9.81 -11.45
CA VAL A 248 11.18 -11.15 -11.84
C VAL A 248 10.18 -12.22 -11.43
N SER A 249 9.52 -12.10 -10.26
CA SER A 249 8.55 -13.09 -9.78
C SER A 249 7.36 -13.35 -10.70
N GLY A 250 6.91 -12.37 -11.49
CA GLY A 250 5.78 -12.55 -12.42
C GLY A 250 6.17 -12.72 -13.88
N VAL A 251 7.39 -12.34 -14.26
CA VAL A 251 7.99 -12.78 -15.55
C VAL A 251 8.39 -14.26 -15.45
N TRP A 252 8.90 -14.68 -14.29
CA TRP A 252 9.30 -16.05 -14.00
C TRP A 252 8.16 -16.86 -13.38
N GLN A 253 7.17 -17.18 -14.22
CA GLN A 253 6.14 -18.16 -13.90
C GLN A 253 6.70 -19.55 -14.21
N ARG A 254 7.01 -20.32 -13.17
CA ARG A 254 7.19 -21.78 -13.27
C ARG A 254 5.93 -22.44 -12.73
N ASP A 255 5.39 -23.39 -13.47
CA ASP A 255 4.24 -24.23 -13.08
C ASP A 255 4.58 -25.25 -11.96
N THR A 256 5.58 -24.94 -11.13
CA THR A 256 5.98 -25.76 -9.99
C THR A 256 5.28 -25.26 -8.74
N THR A 257 4.29 -26.01 -8.29
CA THR A 257 3.58 -25.78 -7.04
C THR A 257 4.00 -26.79 -5.97
N ILE A 258 3.83 -26.42 -4.70
CA ILE A 258 4.01 -27.30 -3.54
C ILE A 258 2.64 -27.45 -2.86
N PRO A 259 2.08 -28.67 -2.75
CA PRO A 259 0.81 -28.87 -2.05
C PRO A 259 1.01 -28.68 -0.54
N ILE A 260 0.25 -27.76 0.06
CA ILE A 260 0.31 -27.45 1.50
C ILE A 260 -0.81 -28.17 2.30
N GLY A 261 -1.75 -28.80 1.60
CA GLY A 261 -2.97 -29.40 2.16
C GLY A 261 -4.23 -28.61 1.84
N LEU A 262 -5.41 -29.17 2.16
CA LEU A 262 -6.73 -28.54 1.97
C LEU A 262 -7.05 -28.05 0.54
N GLY A 263 -6.39 -28.63 -0.47
CA GLY A 263 -6.51 -28.22 -1.87
C GLY A 263 -5.71 -26.97 -2.25
N ILE A 264 -4.84 -26.48 -1.37
CA ILE A 264 -4.01 -25.30 -1.60
C ILE A 264 -2.64 -25.71 -2.13
N GLU A 265 -2.28 -25.07 -3.24
CA GLU A 265 -1.01 -25.23 -3.93
C GLU A 265 -0.22 -23.92 -3.85
N MET A 266 0.99 -23.96 -3.24
CA MET A 266 1.84 -22.78 -3.13
C MET A 266 2.76 -22.68 -4.34
N PRO A 267 2.75 -21.57 -5.10
CA PRO A 267 3.61 -21.44 -6.26
C PRO A 267 5.05 -21.10 -5.82
N VAL A 268 6.03 -21.86 -6.31
CA VAL A 268 7.44 -21.77 -5.83
C VAL A 268 8.07 -20.40 -6.10
N ASN A 269 7.69 -19.72 -7.18
CA ASN A 269 8.13 -18.34 -7.45
C ASN A 269 7.68 -17.36 -6.35
N GLY A 270 6.47 -17.53 -5.79
CA GLY A 270 5.96 -16.74 -4.67
C GLY A 270 6.77 -16.96 -3.39
N LEU A 271 7.09 -18.22 -3.07
CA LEU A 271 7.97 -18.57 -1.93
C LEU A 271 9.37 -17.97 -2.08
N VAL A 272 9.96 -18.04 -3.28
CA VAL A 272 11.29 -17.46 -3.56
C VAL A 272 11.23 -15.94 -3.44
N ARG A 273 10.23 -15.28 -4.04
CA ARG A 273 10.01 -13.83 -3.93
C ARG A 273 9.95 -13.41 -2.46
N ASP A 274 9.07 -14.01 -1.67
CA ASP A 274 8.85 -13.62 -0.28
C ASP A 274 10.08 -13.87 0.60
N SER A 275 10.79 -14.99 0.37
CA SER A 275 12.08 -15.27 1.02
C SER A 275 13.13 -14.20 0.72
N VAL A 276 13.21 -13.73 -0.54
CA VAL A 276 14.13 -12.65 -0.93
C VAL A 276 13.70 -11.31 -0.34
N LEU A 277 12.41 -10.98 -0.31
CA LEU A 277 11.89 -9.76 0.33
C LEU A 277 12.26 -9.72 1.83
N LEU A 278 12.05 -10.82 2.55
CA LEU A 278 12.44 -10.93 3.97
C LEU A 278 13.96 -10.88 4.16
N ALA A 279 14.74 -11.52 3.28
CA ALA A 279 16.21 -11.45 3.32
C ALA A 279 16.73 -10.02 3.10
N MET A 280 16.18 -9.28 2.13
CA MET A 280 16.55 -7.87 1.89
C MET A 280 16.14 -6.97 3.06
N SER A 281 14.99 -7.24 3.69
CA SER A 281 14.54 -6.56 4.91
C SER A 281 15.52 -6.77 6.06
N PHE A 282 15.93 -8.02 6.29
CA PHE A 282 16.90 -8.39 7.32
C PHE A 282 18.29 -7.80 7.06
N LEU A 283 18.77 -7.83 5.81
CA LEU A 283 20.04 -7.22 5.41
C LEU A 283 20.01 -5.69 5.60
N SER A 284 18.92 -5.01 5.22
CA SER A 284 18.71 -3.60 5.51
C SER A 284 18.70 -3.30 7.00
N TRP A 285 18.02 -4.13 7.81
CA TRP A 285 17.99 -3.98 9.25
C TRP A 285 19.38 -4.10 9.88
N LYS A 286 20.16 -5.12 9.47
CA LYS A 286 21.51 -5.41 9.98
C LYS A 286 22.57 -4.41 9.53
N THR A 287 22.48 -3.89 8.30
CA THR A 287 23.49 -2.96 7.74
C THR A 287 23.22 -1.48 8.05
N THR A 288 21.98 -1.12 8.36
CA THR A 288 21.63 0.28 8.68
C THR A 288 21.98 0.61 10.12
N LYS A 289 22.75 1.68 10.35
CA LYS A 289 23.07 2.16 11.69
C LYS A 289 21.78 2.45 12.50
N PRO A 290 21.63 1.97 13.75
CA PRO A 290 20.44 2.21 14.56
C PRO A 290 20.08 3.69 14.74
N SER A 291 21.08 4.58 14.80
CA SER A 291 20.87 6.03 14.89
C SER A 291 20.00 6.59 13.77
N ILE A 292 20.17 6.10 12.53
CA ILE A 292 19.38 6.55 11.37
C ILE A 292 17.90 6.23 11.59
N ARG A 293 17.58 5.04 12.12
CA ARG A 293 16.21 4.61 12.42
C ARG A 293 15.63 5.36 13.63
N MET A 294 16.44 5.66 14.65
CA MET A 294 16.05 6.48 15.80
C MET A 294 15.77 7.94 15.41
N GLU A 295 16.59 8.54 14.54
CA GLU A 295 16.40 9.91 14.05
C GLU A 295 15.23 9.99 13.04
N ASN A 296 14.97 8.91 12.30
CA ASN A 296 13.71 8.67 11.59
C ASN A 296 12.53 8.31 12.53
N ALA A 297 12.75 8.24 13.86
CA ALA A 297 11.87 7.66 14.88
C ALA A 297 10.93 6.58 14.32
N PHE A 298 11.56 5.57 13.74
CA PHE A 298 10.94 4.36 13.24
C PHE A 298 10.30 3.60 14.40
N THR A 299 9.01 3.28 14.28
CA THR A 299 8.25 2.49 15.25
C THR A 299 7.54 1.36 14.53
N TRP A 300 7.23 0.26 15.24
CA TRP A 300 6.53 -0.88 14.65
C TRP A 300 5.00 -0.70 14.59
N ALA A 301 4.43 0.24 15.36
CA ALA A 301 2.99 0.43 15.49
C ALA A 301 2.26 0.60 14.13
N PRO A 302 2.73 1.45 13.17
CA PRO A 302 2.04 1.57 11.88
C PRO A 302 2.02 0.27 11.08
N MET A 303 3.09 -0.55 11.18
CA MET A 303 3.16 -1.84 10.49
C MET A 303 2.28 -2.90 11.18
N GLN A 304 2.14 -2.83 12.51
CA GLN A 304 1.23 -3.69 13.28
C GLN A 304 -0.24 -3.37 12.98
N GLU A 305 -0.60 -2.09 12.93
CA GLU A 305 -1.93 -1.62 12.51
C GLU A 305 -2.26 -2.10 11.10
N VAL A 306 -1.37 -1.86 10.13
CA VAL A 306 -1.52 -2.32 8.74
C VAL A 306 -1.68 -3.85 8.68
N ALA A 307 -0.84 -4.63 9.36
CA ALA A 307 -0.93 -6.09 9.34
C ALA A 307 -2.29 -6.61 9.84
N VAL A 308 -2.73 -6.16 11.01
CA VAL A 308 -3.99 -6.62 11.62
C VAL A 308 -5.21 -6.16 10.81
N LEU A 309 -5.24 -4.90 10.37
CA LEU A 309 -6.35 -4.38 9.57
C LEU A 309 -6.42 -5.05 8.20
N PHE A 310 -5.29 -5.20 7.50
CA PHE A 310 -5.29 -5.86 6.20
C PHE A 310 -5.64 -7.35 6.28
N ALA A 311 -5.21 -8.08 7.32
CA ALA A 311 -5.64 -9.47 7.50
C ALA A 311 -7.17 -9.59 7.51
N ALA A 312 -7.87 -8.73 8.26
CA ALA A 312 -9.33 -8.71 8.28
C ALA A 312 -9.96 -8.20 6.97
N ILE A 313 -9.32 -7.24 6.28
CA ILE A 313 -9.74 -6.80 4.94
C ILE A 313 -9.69 -7.98 3.96
N PHE A 314 -8.57 -8.72 3.88
CA PHE A 314 -8.43 -9.87 2.98
C PHE A 314 -9.48 -10.95 3.25
N ILE A 315 -9.73 -11.28 4.52
CA ILE A 315 -10.77 -12.23 4.93
C ILE A 315 -12.17 -11.75 4.50
N THR A 316 -12.52 -10.50 4.81
CA THR A 316 -13.87 -9.97 4.50
C THR A 316 -14.08 -9.65 3.02
N MET A 317 -13.00 -9.55 2.24
CA MET A 317 -13.02 -9.28 0.79
C MET A 317 -13.32 -10.53 -0.05
N ILE A 318 -13.16 -11.76 0.48
CA ILE A 318 -13.47 -13.04 -0.21
C ILE A 318 -14.81 -12.99 -0.98
N PRO A 319 -15.98 -12.69 -0.37
CA PRO A 319 -17.26 -12.65 -1.08
C PRO A 319 -17.35 -11.47 -2.06
N VAL A 320 -16.62 -10.38 -1.82
CA VAL A 320 -16.61 -9.19 -2.68
C VAL A 320 -15.90 -9.50 -4.00
N LEU A 321 -14.77 -10.23 -3.95
CA LEU A 321 -14.09 -10.71 -5.16
C LEU A 321 -15.00 -11.62 -5.99
N ALA A 322 -15.61 -12.63 -5.37
CA ALA A 322 -16.53 -13.56 -6.02
C ALA A 322 -17.72 -12.85 -6.69
N LEU A 323 -18.35 -11.89 -6.01
CA LEU A 323 -19.43 -11.05 -6.57
C LEU A 323 -18.96 -10.16 -7.73
N SER A 324 -17.79 -9.53 -7.60
CA SER A 324 -17.27 -8.62 -8.64
C SER A 324 -16.95 -9.34 -9.95
N LEU A 325 -16.46 -10.57 -9.87
CA LEU A 325 -16.11 -11.39 -11.03
C LEU A 325 -17.31 -11.71 -11.93
N ILE A 326 -18.51 -11.78 -11.34
CA ILE A 326 -19.75 -12.05 -12.05
C ILE A 326 -20.25 -10.78 -12.77
N HIS A 327 -20.30 -9.65 -12.06
CA HIS A 327 -20.79 -8.39 -12.64
C HIS A 327 -19.97 -7.87 -13.84
N ILE A 328 -18.70 -8.26 -13.93
CA ILE A 328 -17.79 -7.78 -14.98
C ILE A 328 -17.85 -8.67 -16.25
N SER A 329 -18.60 -9.79 -16.20
CA SER A 329 -18.60 -10.80 -17.25
C SER A 329 -19.41 -10.47 -18.52
N GLU A 330 -20.43 -9.60 -18.45
CA GLU A 330 -21.30 -9.28 -19.61
C GLU A 330 -21.00 -7.96 -20.35
N PRO A 331 -20.91 -6.77 -19.70
CA PRO A 331 -20.84 -5.51 -20.47
C PRO A 331 -19.41 -5.07 -20.84
N THR A 332 -18.40 -5.53 -20.10
CA THR A 332 -17.07 -4.87 -20.06
C THR A 332 -16.06 -5.43 -21.07
N ARG A 333 -16.44 -6.46 -21.83
CA ARG A 333 -15.59 -7.24 -22.76
C ARG A 333 -14.93 -6.42 -23.89
N LEU A 334 -15.37 -5.19 -24.13
CA LEU A 334 -15.00 -4.36 -25.29
C LEU A 334 -14.00 -3.22 -25.00
N ARG A 335 -13.60 -2.97 -23.74
CA ARG A 335 -12.65 -1.89 -23.40
C ARG A 335 -11.35 -2.44 -22.80
N ARG A 336 -10.21 -2.14 -23.44
CA ARG A 336 -8.84 -2.49 -22.99
C ARG A 336 -8.44 -1.98 -21.59
N ILE A 337 -9.31 -1.23 -20.92
CA ILE A 337 -9.10 -0.72 -19.56
C ILE A 337 -9.38 -1.82 -18.51
N SER A 338 -10.14 -2.87 -18.85
CA SER A 338 -10.57 -3.92 -17.91
C SER A 338 -9.67 -5.17 -17.85
N TYR A 339 -8.45 -5.12 -18.41
CA TYR A 339 -7.49 -6.24 -18.33
C TYR A 339 -7.15 -6.63 -16.88
N ALA A 340 -7.16 -5.66 -15.95
CA ALA A 340 -6.90 -5.90 -14.54
C ALA A 340 -7.85 -6.93 -13.86
N VAL A 341 -9.02 -7.18 -14.46
CA VAL A 341 -10.01 -8.14 -13.94
C VAL A 341 -9.91 -9.48 -14.68
N PHE A 342 -9.45 -9.49 -15.93
CA PHE A 342 -9.48 -10.69 -16.76
C PHE A 342 -8.46 -11.75 -16.31
N CYS A 343 -7.39 -11.33 -15.61
CA CYS A 343 -6.35 -12.24 -15.11
C CYS A 343 -6.78 -13.06 -13.88
N LEU A 344 -7.87 -12.67 -13.19
CA LEU A 344 -8.49 -13.45 -12.10
C LEU A 344 -9.10 -14.79 -12.55
N LYS A 345 -9.01 -15.14 -13.84
CA LYS A 345 -9.59 -16.35 -14.43
C LYS A 345 -8.55 -17.20 -15.18
N LYS A 346 -7.51 -17.60 -14.46
CA LYS A 346 -6.64 -18.74 -14.80
C LYS A 346 -6.66 -19.74 -13.65
#